data_AF-A0A2N2DXR1-F1
#
_entry.id   AF-A0A2N2DXR1-F1
#
_cell.length_a   1.000
_cell.length_b   1.000
_cell.length_c   1.000
_cell.angle_alpha   90.00
_cell.angle_beta   90.00
_cell.angle_gamma   90.00
#
_symmetry.space_group_name_H-M   'P 1'
#
loop_
_entity.id
_entity.type
_entity.pdbx_description
1 polymer ?
#
loop_
_entity_poly.entity_id
_entity_poly.type
_entity_poly.pdbx_seq_one_letter_code
_entity_poly.pdbx_strand_id
1 'polypeptide(L)'
;PDDLRFIMVDPKRVELPAYNGIPHLLTPVITEVSKTINALKWCLNEMDRRYDVLNKAGKKNIQSFNADKPSEKLPYIIFIIDELADFMMTSGKEMEAAIIRLAQMSRAVGIHLILATQRPSVDVITGLIKANVPARIAFSVTSLVDSKTILDMSGAEKLLGQGDMLLTTAELSKPKRIQGAYVSDQEINDIISFIKEKSGEADYLEGVTDRQKVGGNAGVGMDGTHGDEDELMSEAQEIIIKAGKASTSLLQRRLSIGYGRAAKILDMLEEAGVIGPANGSKPREILLSREEFENMQSQGMSGLPVHRRSEAQAPGSYLGDDEGDDGTLAFSGDEEEIEEETAVEDTPDFLLEDDGPDDEVQDEEGILDDIRSGKTAGNNYVEEEEDTEEVEEVETVEEEDDDKIPDVPKEDPAPKSKPKPRAFEEEDEGMFFSR
;
A
#
# COMPACT_ATOMS: atom_id res chain seq x y z
N PRO A 1 4.78 16.37 -19.32
CA PRO A 1 4.80 14.89 -19.14
C PRO A 1 6.20 14.29 -18.97
N ASP A 2 7.20 14.76 -19.73
CA ASP A 2 8.56 14.17 -19.71
C ASP A 2 9.34 14.45 -18.43
N ASP A 3 8.93 15.48 -17.67
CA ASP A 3 9.53 15.84 -16.40
C ASP A 3 8.84 15.21 -15.20
N LEU A 4 7.53 14.97 -15.31
CA LEU A 4 6.67 14.56 -14.21
C LEU A 4 5.53 13.69 -14.71
N ARG A 5 5.31 12.59 -14.00
CA ARG A 5 4.24 11.62 -14.22
C ARG A 5 3.49 11.34 -12.91
N PHE A 6 2.22 10.99 -13.03
CA PHE A 6 1.32 10.72 -11.90
C PHE A 6 0.75 9.31 -11.95
N ILE A 7 0.58 8.73 -10.77
CA ILE A 7 -0.37 7.64 -10.53
C ILE A 7 -1.35 8.17 -9.49
N MET A 8 -2.63 8.16 -9.81
CA MET A 8 -3.68 8.73 -8.97
C MET A 8 -4.65 7.63 -8.54
N VAL A 9 -4.95 7.59 -7.25
CA VAL A 9 -5.84 6.61 -6.64
C VAL A 9 -6.97 7.34 -5.92
N ASP A 10 -8.20 7.09 -6.38
CA ASP A 10 -9.43 7.61 -5.79
C ASP A 10 -10.46 6.48 -5.69
N PRO A 11 -10.57 5.82 -4.51
CA PRO A 11 -11.53 4.74 -4.30
C PRO A 11 -12.99 5.24 -4.31
N LYS A 12 -13.24 6.52 -4.03
CA LYS A 12 -14.59 7.10 -3.93
C LYS A 12 -15.10 7.66 -5.26
N ARG A 13 -14.21 7.89 -6.23
CA ARG A 13 -14.50 8.41 -7.58
C ARG A 13 -15.12 9.80 -7.58
N VAL A 14 -14.67 10.66 -6.67
CA VAL A 14 -15.23 12.01 -6.49
C VAL A 14 -14.23 13.06 -6.94
N GLU A 15 -12.99 12.99 -6.44
CA GLU A 15 -12.05 14.11 -6.52
C GLU A 15 -11.12 14.01 -7.73
N LEU A 16 -10.55 12.83 -7.99
CA LEU A 16 -9.50 12.65 -9.00
C LEU A 16 -9.97 12.24 -10.41
N PRO A 17 -11.19 11.70 -10.67
CA PRO A 17 -11.59 11.28 -12.01
C PRO A 17 -11.53 12.37 -13.09
N ALA A 18 -11.66 13.65 -12.71
CA ALA A 18 -11.55 14.79 -13.64
C ALA A 18 -10.19 14.83 -14.36
N TYR A 19 -9.13 14.32 -13.73
CA TYR A 19 -7.78 14.28 -14.27
C TYR A 19 -7.56 13.19 -15.32
N ASN A 20 -8.49 12.24 -15.50
CA ASN A 20 -8.36 11.21 -16.52
C ASN A 20 -8.12 11.82 -17.91
N GLY A 21 -7.16 11.26 -18.65
CA GLY A 21 -6.78 11.72 -19.98
C GLY A 21 -5.74 12.85 -20.01
N ILE A 22 -5.25 13.35 -18.87
CA ILE A 22 -4.04 14.20 -18.92
C ILE A 22 -2.81 13.34 -19.29
N PRO A 23 -1.87 13.86 -20.09
CA PRO A 23 -0.70 13.11 -20.53
C PRO A 23 0.34 12.85 -19.44
N HIS A 24 0.13 13.41 -18.26
CA HIS A 24 0.97 13.14 -17.09
C HIS A 24 0.61 11.82 -16.41
N LEU A 25 -0.61 11.30 -16.59
CA LEU A 25 -1.03 10.04 -15.98
C LEU A 25 -0.31 8.85 -16.63
N LEU A 26 0.20 7.94 -15.81
CA LEU A 26 0.75 6.66 -16.27
C LEU A 26 -0.33 5.61 -16.49
N THR A 27 -1.47 5.76 -15.85
CA THR A 27 -2.61 4.86 -15.91
C THR A 27 -3.87 5.68 -15.60
N PRO A 28 -5.07 5.26 -16.07
CA PRO A 28 -6.31 5.87 -15.60
C PRO A 28 -6.39 5.89 -14.08
N VAL A 29 -7.14 6.85 -13.53
CA VAL A 29 -7.33 6.98 -12.08
C VAL A 29 -7.83 5.64 -11.53
N ILE A 30 -7.07 5.11 -10.57
CA ILE A 30 -7.30 3.78 -10.01
C ILE A 30 -8.38 3.89 -8.94
N THR A 31 -9.41 3.06 -9.05
CA THR A 31 -10.53 3.03 -8.09
C THR A 31 -10.60 1.74 -7.28
N GLU A 32 -9.82 0.73 -7.66
CA GLU A 32 -9.88 -0.62 -7.09
C GLU A 32 -8.67 -0.87 -6.17
N VAL A 33 -8.93 -1.53 -5.03
CA VAL A 33 -7.91 -1.88 -4.03
C VAL A 33 -6.80 -2.77 -4.61
N SER A 34 -7.17 -3.82 -5.32
CA SER A 34 -6.23 -4.75 -5.95
C SER A 34 -5.29 -4.06 -6.94
N LYS A 35 -5.84 -3.21 -7.83
CA LYS A 35 -5.06 -2.44 -8.81
C LYS A 35 -4.15 -1.42 -8.14
N THR A 36 -4.55 -0.86 -7.00
CA THR A 36 -3.72 0.06 -6.21
C THR A 36 -2.49 -0.65 -5.66
N ILE A 37 -2.66 -1.85 -5.11
CA ILE A 37 -1.54 -2.67 -4.63
C ILE A 37 -0.60 -3.04 -5.78
N ASN A 38 -1.14 -3.39 -6.95
CA ASN A 38 -0.34 -3.66 -8.14
C ASN A 38 0.46 -2.44 -8.59
N ALA A 39 -0.14 -1.25 -8.57
CA ALA A 39 0.54 -0.01 -8.93
C ALA A 39 1.65 0.37 -7.92
N LEU A 40 1.45 0.09 -6.62
CA LEU A 40 2.50 0.23 -5.61
C LEU A 40 3.66 -0.76 -5.87
N LYS A 41 3.36 -2.03 -6.17
CA LYS A 41 4.36 -3.04 -6.55
C LYS A 41 5.10 -2.64 -7.83
N TRP A 42 4.41 -2.04 -8.80
CA TRP A 42 5.02 -1.50 -10.01
C TRP A 42 5.99 -0.35 -9.67
N CYS A 43 5.62 0.55 -8.75
CA CYS A 43 6.51 1.61 -8.29
C CYS A 43 7.78 1.07 -7.60
N LEU A 44 7.66 -0.03 -6.85
CA LEU A 44 8.83 -0.71 -6.26
C LEU A 44 9.75 -1.28 -7.34
N ASN A 45 9.20 -1.93 -8.36
CA ASN A 45 9.99 -2.45 -9.48
C ASN A 45 10.64 -1.32 -10.29
N GLU A 46 9.92 -0.23 -10.54
CA GLU A 46 10.47 0.95 -11.22
C GLU A 46 11.54 1.65 -10.36
N MET A 47 11.39 1.69 -9.03
CA MET A 47 12.44 2.15 -8.11
C MET A 47 13.71 1.32 -8.28
N ASP A 48 13.61 -0.01 -8.23
CA ASP A 48 14.75 -0.92 -8.36
C ASP A 48 15.41 -0.77 -9.76
N ARG A 49 14.62 -0.71 -10.83
CA ARG A 49 15.11 -0.43 -12.19
C ARG A 49 15.86 0.90 -12.27
N ARG A 50 15.33 1.96 -11.68
CA ARG A 50 15.99 3.28 -11.69
C ARG A 50 17.30 3.24 -10.93
N TYR A 51 17.38 2.53 -9.82
CA TYR A 51 18.65 2.31 -9.13
C TYR A 51 19.69 1.64 -10.03
N ASP A 52 19.32 0.61 -10.79
CA ASP A 52 20.23 -0.03 -11.74
C ASP A 52 20.70 0.93 -12.84
N VAL A 53 19.79 1.75 -13.37
CA VAL A 53 20.12 2.76 -14.39
C VAL A 53 21.09 3.81 -13.83
N LEU A 54 20.83 4.33 -12.63
CA LEU A 54 21.69 5.30 -11.95
C LEU A 54 23.07 4.70 -11.65
N ASN A 55 23.12 3.47 -11.14
CA ASN A 55 24.36 2.77 -10.80
C ASN A 55 25.22 2.51 -12.05
N LYS A 56 24.61 2.05 -13.15
CA LYS A 56 25.31 1.86 -14.44
C LYS A 56 25.87 3.16 -15.01
N ALA A 57 25.20 4.28 -14.76
CA ALA A 57 25.67 5.61 -15.15
C ALA A 57 26.61 6.28 -14.13
N GLY A 58 26.87 5.63 -12.98
CA GLY A 58 27.69 6.19 -11.89
C GLY A 58 27.08 7.45 -11.25
N LYS A 59 25.75 7.57 -11.26
CA LYS A 59 25.02 8.75 -10.74
C LYS A 59 24.36 8.42 -9.40
N LYS A 60 24.34 9.41 -8.50
CA LYS A 60 23.80 9.23 -7.14
C LYS A 60 22.30 9.48 -7.04
N ASN A 61 21.75 10.30 -7.94
CA ASN A 61 20.35 10.68 -7.92
C ASN A 61 19.85 11.04 -9.33
N ILE A 62 18.53 11.06 -9.48
CA ILE A 62 17.84 11.37 -10.73
C ILE A 62 18.21 12.76 -11.29
N GLN A 63 18.46 13.76 -10.44
CA GLN A 63 18.86 15.11 -10.87
C GLN A 63 20.20 15.05 -11.63
N SER A 64 21.20 14.42 -11.01
CA SER A 64 22.54 14.26 -11.58
C SER A 64 22.55 13.40 -12.84
N PHE A 65 21.64 12.43 -12.92
CA PHE A 65 21.46 11.61 -14.12
C PHE A 65 20.80 12.38 -15.25
N ASN A 66 19.68 13.06 -14.98
CA ASN A 66 18.94 13.83 -15.99
C ASN A 66 19.75 15.00 -16.55
N ALA A 67 20.62 15.62 -15.74
CA ALA A 67 21.50 16.69 -16.20
C ALA A 67 22.60 16.19 -17.16
N ASP A 68 23.10 14.96 -16.92
CA ASP A 68 24.18 14.34 -17.70
C ASP A 68 23.65 13.65 -18.96
N LYS A 69 22.45 13.07 -18.87
CA LYS A 69 21.79 12.36 -19.96
C LYS A 69 20.40 12.96 -20.29
N PRO A 70 20.33 14.15 -20.90
CA PRO A 70 19.06 14.78 -21.25
C PRO A 70 18.19 13.95 -22.20
N SER A 71 18.79 13.11 -23.05
CA SER A 71 18.07 12.27 -24.02
C SER A 71 17.46 11.00 -23.41
N GLU A 72 17.93 10.57 -22.24
CA GLU A 72 17.43 9.40 -21.51
C GLU A 72 16.71 9.83 -20.22
N LYS A 73 16.22 11.07 -20.18
CA LYS A 73 15.68 11.70 -18.97
C LYS A 73 14.58 10.85 -18.34
N LEU A 74 14.70 10.63 -17.04
CA LEU A 74 13.68 9.95 -16.24
C LEU A 74 12.73 11.00 -15.65
N PRO A 75 11.40 10.89 -15.84
CA PRO A 75 10.44 11.77 -15.19
C PRO A 75 10.36 11.46 -13.70
N TYR A 76 10.07 12.46 -12.88
CA TYR A 76 9.60 12.22 -11.51
C TYR A 76 8.26 11.48 -11.55
N ILE A 77 8.02 10.61 -10.57
CA ILE A 77 6.72 9.96 -10.40
C ILE A 77 6.15 10.39 -9.06
N ILE A 78 4.92 10.89 -9.06
CA ILE A 78 4.16 11.17 -7.85
C ILE A 78 2.99 10.19 -7.78
N PHE A 79 2.98 9.36 -6.74
CA PHE A 79 1.89 8.43 -6.42
C PHE A 79 0.97 9.09 -5.39
N ILE A 80 -0.29 9.28 -5.76
CA ILE A 80 -1.28 10.02 -4.96
C ILE A 80 -2.38 9.06 -4.52
N ILE A 81 -2.65 9.01 -3.21
CA ILE A 81 -3.80 8.33 -2.63
C ILE A 81 -4.68 9.37 -1.95
N ASP A 82 -5.91 9.55 -2.44
CA ASP A 82 -6.86 10.52 -1.89
C ASP A 82 -7.40 10.11 -0.51
N GLU A 83 -7.67 8.83 -0.33
CA GLU A 83 -8.17 8.28 0.94
C GLU A 83 -7.43 6.99 1.29
N LEU A 84 -6.39 7.10 2.10
CA LEU A 84 -5.60 5.96 2.57
C LEU A 84 -6.43 4.99 3.42
N ALA A 85 -7.39 5.50 4.20
CA ALA A 85 -8.13 4.69 5.16
C ALA A 85 -8.96 3.57 4.50
N ASP A 86 -9.43 3.79 3.26
CA ASP A 86 -10.20 2.78 2.52
C ASP A 86 -9.39 1.51 2.23
N PHE A 87 -8.05 1.62 2.21
CA PHE A 87 -7.17 0.50 1.93
C PHE A 87 -6.66 -0.18 3.19
N MET A 88 -6.44 0.59 4.26
CA MET A 88 -5.91 0.06 5.53
C MET A 88 -6.84 -0.98 6.16
N MET A 89 -8.15 -0.85 5.94
CA MET A 89 -9.16 -1.77 6.49
C MET A 89 -9.21 -3.14 5.78
N THR A 90 -8.81 -3.22 4.50
CA THR A 90 -8.93 -4.45 3.69
C THR A 90 -7.58 -5.10 3.41
N SER A 91 -6.54 -4.29 3.19
CA SER A 91 -5.21 -4.78 2.77
C SER A 91 -4.08 -3.95 3.39
N GLY A 92 -4.28 -3.48 4.62
CA GLY A 92 -3.36 -2.55 5.29
C GLY A 92 -1.91 -3.05 5.38
N LYS A 93 -1.69 -4.34 5.68
CA LYS A 93 -0.32 -4.89 5.80
C LYS A 93 0.50 -4.79 4.52
N GLU A 94 -0.07 -5.21 3.39
CA GLU A 94 0.63 -5.14 2.09
C GLU A 94 0.86 -3.69 1.64
N MET A 95 -0.15 -2.83 1.83
CA MET A 95 -0.05 -1.42 1.47
C MET A 95 0.99 -0.69 2.32
N GLU A 96 0.94 -0.86 3.64
CA GLU A 96 1.86 -0.25 4.59
C GLU A 96 3.31 -0.66 4.29
N ALA A 97 3.56 -1.96 4.03
CA ALA A 97 4.89 -2.44 3.66
C ALA A 97 5.43 -1.77 2.38
N ALA A 98 4.59 -1.62 1.36
CA ALA A 98 4.99 -0.95 0.11
C ALA A 98 5.24 0.54 0.30
N ILE A 99 4.37 1.23 1.06
CA ILE A 99 4.52 2.66 1.41
C ILE A 99 5.83 2.89 2.16
N ILE A 100 6.12 2.08 3.18
CA ILE A 100 7.35 2.18 3.97
C ILE A 100 8.58 2.01 3.08
N ARG A 101 8.61 0.96 2.26
CA ARG A 101 9.75 0.67 1.39
C ARG A 101 9.99 1.80 0.38
N LEU A 102 8.92 2.33 -0.23
CA LEU A 102 9.04 3.50 -1.11
C LEU A 102 9.53 4.71 -0.33
N ALA A 103 8.89 5.08 0.78
CA ALA A 103 9.28 6.25 1.58
C ALA A 103 10.75 6.22 2.03
N GLN A 104 11.31 5.04 2.31
CA GLN A 104 12.70 4.88 2.71
C GLN A 104 13.71 5.07 1.57
N MET A 105 13.41 4.59 0.36
CA MET A 105 14.41 4.42 -0.69
C MET A 105 14.13 5.27 -1.94
N SER A 106 12.92 5.76 -2.13
CA SER A 106 12.50 6.32 -3.43
C SER A 106 13.02 7.73 -3.73
N ARG A 107 13.50 8.47 -2.71
CA ARG A 107 13.92 9.89 -2.83
C ARG A 107 14.99 10.12 -3.89
N ALA A 108 16.00 9.25 -3.96
CA ALA A 108 17.13 9.42 -4.88
C ALA A 108 16.74 9.13 -6.34
N VAL A 109 15.75 8.24 -6.55
CA VAL A 109 15.28 7.82 -7.88
C VAL A 109 14.08 8.63 -8.37
N GLY A 110 13.62 9.62 -7.60
CA GLY A 110 12.57 10.57 -8.01
C GLY A 110 11.16 9.99 -8.03
N ILE A 111 10.86 9.04 -7.14
CA ILE A 111 9.48 8.58 -6.91
C ILE A 111 9.05 9.12 -5.54
N HIS A 112 7.87 9.74 -5.48
CA HIS A 112 7.37 10.43 -4.28
C HIS A 112 5.91 10.02 -4.00
N LEU A 113 5.55 10.03 -2.72
CA LEU A 113 4.21 9.67 -2.26
C LEU A 113 3.47 10.91 -1.75
N ILE A 114 2.18 11.01 -2.07
CA ILE A 114 1.23 11.91 -1.43
C ILE A 114 0.10 11.04 -0.89
N LEU A 115 -0.04 11.01 0.43
CA LEU A 115 -1.02 10.19 1.13
C LEU A 115 -1.99 11.14 1.84
N ALA A 116 -3.25 11.12 1.43
CA ALA A 116 -4.33 11.87 2.05
C ALA A 116 -5.30 10.91 2.77
N THR A 117 -5.99 11.44 3.79
CA THR A 117 -7.02 10.72 4.53
C THR A 117 -7.92 11.73 5.24
N GLN A 118 -9.22 11.46 5.27
CA GLN A 118 -10.17 12.20 6.11
C GLN A 118 -10.34 11.56 7.50
N ARG A 119 -9.77 10.36 7.70
CA ARG A 119 -9.86 9.58 8.93
C ARG A 119 -8.47 9.49 9.58
N PRO A 120 -8.06 10.50 10.37
CA PRO A 120 -6.79 10.52 11.06
C PRO A 120 -6.82 9.64 12.33
N SER A 121 -6.98 8.32 12.16
CA SER A 121 -6.88 7.34 13.25
C SER A 121 -5.51 6.67 13.29
N VAL A 122 -5.14 6.11 14.44
CA VAL A 122 -3.87 5.40 14.64
C VAL A 122 -3.78 4.15 13.74
N ASP A 123 -4.91 3.53 13.42
CA ASP A 123 -4.98 2.38 12.52
C ASP A 123 -4.71 2.73 11.05
N VAL A 124 -4.95 4.00 10.67
CA VAL A 124 -4.70 4.50 9.31
C VAL A 124 -3.32 5.14 9.22
N ILE A 125 -2.98 6.00 10.17
CA ILE A 125 -1.70 6.71 10.26
C ILE A 125 -0.85 6.04 11.35
N THR A 126 -0.34 4.87 11.01
CA THR A 126 0.43 4.04 11.94
C THR A 126 1.76 4.70 12.33
N GLY A 127 2.37 4.22 13.41
CA GLY A 127 3.71 4.66 13.81
C GLY A 127 4.77 4.44 12.73
N LEU A 128 4.67 3.36 11.94
CA LEU A 128 5.60 3.05 10.87
C LEU A 128 5.46 4.03 9.70
N ILE A 129 4.24 4.39 9.32
CA ILE A 129 4.00 5.43 8.30
C ILE A 129 4.60 6.76 8.78
N LYS A 130 4.32 7.15 10.02
CA LYS A 130 4.87 8.39 10.60
C LYS A 130 6.38 8.42 10.61
N ALA A 131 7.03 7.30 10.96
CA ALA A 131 8.48 7.22 11.01
C ALA A 131 9.15 7.45 9.65
N ASN A 132 8.48 7.13 8.53
CA ASN A 132 9.05 7.23 7.19
C ASN A 132 8.50 8.41 6.36
N VAL A 133 7.42 9.06 6.80
CA VAL A 133 6.82 10.23 6.16
C VAL A 133 6.93 11.45 7.10
N PRO A 134 8.05 12.19 7.06
CA PRO A 134 8.32 13.29 8.00
C PRO A 134 7.61 14.60 7.63
N ALA A 135 7.29 14.80 6.35
CA ALA A 135 6.53 15.97 5.91
C ALA A 135 5.04 15.69 6.05
N ARG A 136 4.33 16.48 6.86
CA ARG A 136 2.90 16.29 7.13
C ARG A 136 2.16 17.62 7.12
N ILE A 137 0.95 17.58 6.59
CA ILE A 137 0.03 18.70 6.55
C ILE A 137 -1.24 18.26 7.28
N ALA A 138 -1.67 19.06 8.24
CA ALA A 138 -2.98 18.90 8.87
C ALA A 138 -3.84 20.13 8.57
N PHE A 139 -4.98 19.91 7.93
CA PHE A 139 -6.08 20.87 7.91
C PHE A 139 -6.85 20.81 9.24
N SER A 140 -7.89 21.63 9.37
CA SER A 140 -8.78 21.59 10.53
C SER A 140 -9.31 20.19 10.80
N VAL A 141 -9.09 19.71 12.02
CA VAL A 141 -9.62 18.43 12.53
C VAL A 141 -10.60 18.67 13.68
N THR A 142 -11.36 17.66 14.06
CA THR A 142 -12.42 17.79 15.07
C THR A 142 -11.90 17.68 16.50
N SER A 143 -10.78 17.00 16.72
CA SER A 143 -10.29 16.72 18.07
C SER A 143 -8.78 16.88 18.24
N LEU A 144 -8.38 17.10 19.49
CA LEU A 144 -6.98 17.08 19.92
C LEU A 144 -6.30 15.74 19.61
N VAL A 145 -7.05 14.63 19.69
CA VAL A 145 -6.55 13.28 19.40
C VAL A 145 -6.16 13.19 17.93
N ASP A 146 -7.02 13.66 17.02
CA ASP A 146 -6.75 13.66 15.58
C ASP A 146 -5.54 14.53 15.22
N SER A 147 -5.40 15.69 15.86
CA SER A 147 -4.22 16.56 15.68
C SER A 147 -2.94 15.81 16.07
N LYS A 148 -2.95 15.12 17.21
CA LYS A 148 -1.81 14.32 17.67
C LYS A 148 -1.56 13.11 16.77
N THR A 149 -2.59 12.49 16.21
CA THR A 149 -2.40 11.39 15.27
C THR A 149 -1.62 11.84 14.03
N ILE A 150 -1.89 13.03 13.49
CA ILE A 150 -1.23 13.55 12.28
C ILE A 150 0.14 14.19 12.61
N LEU A 151 0.18 15.10 13.58
CA LEU A 151 1.33 16.00 13.81
C LEU A 151 2.18 15.61 15.01
N ASP A 152 1.78 14.61 15.79
CA ASP A 152 2.34 14.30 17.12
C ASP A 152 2.20 15.46 18.13
N MET A 153 1.41 16.48 17.78
CA MET A 153 1.20 17.72 18.54
C MET A 153 -0.25 18.19 18.45
N SER A 154 -0.64 19.06 19.38
CA SER A 154 -1.90 19.80 19.31
C SER A 154 -1.80 20.99 18.36
N GLY A 155 -2.95 21.49 17.91
CA GLY A 155 -3.08 22.75 17.18
C GLY A 155 -3.99 22.66 15.95
N ALA A 156 -4.09 21.49 15.32
CA ALA A 156 -4.92 21.34 14.13
C ALA A 156 -6.42 21.43 14.46
N GLU A 157 -6.82 21.08 15.69
CA GLU A 157 -8.19 21.22 16.19
C GLU A 157 -8.64 22.68 16.39
N LYS A 158 -7.70 23.62 16.31
CA LYS A 158 -7.94 25.07 16.50
C LYS A 158 -7.90 25.86 15.18
N LEU A 159 -7.71 25.17 14.06
CA LEU A 159 -7.70 25.79 12.75
C LEU A 159 -9.11 26.25 12.35
N LEU A 160 -9.18 27.20 11.43
CA LEU A 160 -10.43 27.85 11.03
C LEU A 160 -11.17 27.12 9.89
N GLY A 161 -10.56 26.08 9.33
CA GLY A 161 -11.02 25.42 8.10
C GLY A 161 -10.67 26.21 6.83
N GLN A 162 -11.32 25.90 5.71
CA GLN A 162 -11.21 26.64 4.44
C GLN A 162 -9.76 26.92 3.99
N GLY A 163 -8.90 25.90 4.05
CA GLY A 163 -7.50 26.00 3.62
C GLY A 163 -6.51 26.36 4.73
N ASP A 164 -6.95 26.73 5.93
CA ASP A 164 -6.05 26.93 7.08
C ASP A 164 -5.43 25.59 7.51
N MET A 165 -4.09 25.54 7.57
CA MET A 165 -3.34 24.29 7.79
C MET A 165 -2.07 24.49 8.62
N LEU A 166 -1.61 23.41 9.23
CA LEU A 166 -0.30 23.29 9.87
C LEU A 166 0.60 22.38 9.04
N LEU A 167 1.80 22.87 8.71
CA LEU A 167 2.86 22.13 8.04
C LEU A 167 3.96 21.76 9.03
N THR A 168 4.33 20.49 9.08
CA THR A 168 5.57 20.02 9.72
C THR A 168 6.45 19.32 8.69
N THR A 169 7.77 19.44 8.86
CA THR A 169 8.78 18.77 8.04
C THR A 169 9.96 18.39 8.92
N ALA A 170 10.87 17.56 8.42
CA ALA A 170 12.09 17.19 9.14
C ALA A 170 12.98 18.40 9.53
N GLU A 171 12.82 19.54 8.88
CA GLU A 171 13.61 20.75 9.12
C GLU A 171 12.95 21.71 10.13
N LEU A 172 11.66 21.53 10.42
CA LEU A 172 10.89 22.41 11.30
C LEU A 172 10.82 21.83 12.71
N SER A 173 11.22 22.62 13.71
CA SER A 173 11.12 22.24 15.13
C SER A 173 9.69 22.32 15.68
N LYS A 174 8.82 23.10 15.03
CA LYS A 174 7.41 23.25 15.36
C LYS A 174 6.58 23.40 14.08
N PRO A 175 5.31 22.97 14.07
CA PRO A 175 4.44 23.16 12.92
C PRO A 175 4.30 24.64 12.55
N LYS A 176 4.41 24.95 11.26
CA LYS A 176 4.19 26.27 10.70
C LYS A 176 2.76 26.38 10.21
N ARG A 177 2.02 27.39 10.68
CA ARG A 177 0.68 27.69 10.15
C ARG A 177 0.78 28.35 8.78
N ILE A 178 -0.01 27.85 7.82
CA ILE A 178 -0.04 28.28 6.43
C ILE A 178 -1.50 28.38 5.98
N GLN A 179 -1.81 29.38 5.16
CA GLN A 179 -3.09 29.46 4.45
C GLN A 179 -2.95 28.80 3.08
N GLY A 180 -3.73 27.75 2.84
CA GLY A 180 -3.84 27.08 1.55
C GLY A 180 -4.43 28.00 0.49
N ALA A 181 -3.89 27.92 -0.72
CA ALA A 181 -4.44 28.61 -1.87
C ALA A 181 -5.76 27.93 -2.27
N TYR A 182 -6.82 28.73 -2.39
CA TYR A 182 -8.09 28.26 -2.94
C TYR A 182 -7.97 28.15 -4.46
N VAL A 183 -8.48 27.05 -5.00
CA VAL A 183 -8.69 26.85 -6.44
C VAL A 183 -10.10 26.31 -6.62
N SER A 184 -10.84 26.90 -7.55
CA SER A 184 -12.19 26.46 -7.87
C SER A 184 -12.19 25.30 -8.86
N ASP A 185 -13.26 24.51 -8.86
CA ASP A 185 -13.44 23.42 -9.84
C ASP A 185 -13.40 23.93 -11.28
N GLN A 186 -13.87 25.16 -11.52
CA GLN A 186 -13.79 25.78 -12.84
C GLN A 186 -12.32 25.98 -13.26
N GLU A 187 -11.48 26.54 -12.39
CA GLU A 187 -10.06 26.72 -12.67
C GLU A 187 -9.35 25.38 -12.89
N ILE A 188 -9.68 24.36 -12.10
CA ILE A 188 -9.15 23.00 -12.28
C ILE A 188 -9.51 22.47 -13.67
N ASN A 189 -10.79 22.57 -14.06
CA ASN A 189 -11.27 22.08 -15.36
C ASN A 189 -10.67 22.85 -16.53
N ASP A 190 -10.47 24.16 -16.40
CA ASP A 190 -9.84 25.00 -17.41
C ASP A 190 -8.37 24.60 -17.62
N ILE A 191 -7.63 24.34 -16.53
CA ILE A 191 -6.25 23.86 -16.57
C ILE A 191 -6.17 22.46 -17.19
N ILE A 192 -7.05 21.53 -16.81
CA ILE A 192 -7.08 20.17 -17.35
C ILE A 192 -7.35 20.22 -18.86
N SER A 193 -8.33 21.02 -19.28
CA SER A 193 -8.67 21.25 -20.69
C SER A 193 -7.49 21.79 -21.47
N PHE A 194 -6.83 22.82 -20.95
CA PHE A 194 -5.63 23.41 -21.56
C PHE A 194 -4.50 22.39 -21.73
N ILE A 195 -4.22 21.58 -20.70
CA ILE A 195 -3.17 20.56 -20.75
C ILE A 195 -3.47 19.50 -21.81
N LYS A 196 -4.72 18.99 -21.84
CA LYS A 196 -5.16 18.00 -22.83
C LYS A 196 -5.04 18.53 -24.27
N GLU A 197 -5.46 19.78 -24.49
CA GLU A 197 -5.38 20.40 -25.82
C GLU A 197 -3.93 20.60 -26.29
N LYS A 198 -3.03 21.01 -25.39
CA LYS A 198 -1.64 21.37 -25.75
C LYS A 198 -0.67 20.20 -25.80
N SER A 199 -0.90 19.15 -25.03
CA SER A 199 0.07 18.05 -24.85
C SER A 199 -0.37 16.73 -25.48
N GLY A 200 -1.55 16.67 -26.12
CA GLY A 200 -2.05 15.48 -26.79
C GLY A 200 -2.72 14.48 -25.85
N GLU A 201 -3.01 13.28 -26.39
CA GLU A 201 -3.68 12.21 -25.65
C GLU A 201 -2.78 11.57 -24.58
N ALA A 202 -3.42 10.95 -23.58
CA ALA A 202 -2.68 10.26 -22.53
C ALA A 202 -2.06 8.96 -23.04
N ASP A 203 -0.73 8.89 -22.93
CA ASP A 203 0.05 7.67 -23.17
C ASP A 203 0.13 6.87 -21.86
N TYR A 204 -0.86 5.98 -21.67
CA TYR A 204 -0.92 5.07 -20.53
C TYR A 204 0.03 3.89 -20.73
N LEU A 205 0.78 3.57 -19.68
CA LEU A 205 1.63 2.40 -19.65
C LEU A 205 0.80 1.17 -19.29
N GLU A 206 0.77 0.20 -20.21
CA GLU A 206 0.29 -1.14 -19.91
C GLU A 206 1.16 -1.78 -18.81
N GLY A 207 0.58 -2.59 -17.94
CA GLY A 207 1.29 -3.24 -16.84
C GLY A 207 1.25 -2.52 -15.49
N VAL A 208 0.96 -1.21 -15.42
CA VAL A 208 0.99 -0.49 -14.12
C VAL A 208 -0.01 -1.07 -13.11
N THR A 209 -1.19 -1.47 -13.58
CA THR A 209 -2.26 -2.03 -12.73
C THR A 209 -2.29 -3.57 -12.73
N ASP A 210 -1.44 -4.21 -13.53
CA ASP A 210 -1.44 -5.66 -13.70
C ASP A 210 -0.69 -6.34 -12.57
N ARG A 211 -0.99 -7.62 -12.31
CA ARG A 211 -0.34 -8.39 -11.24
C ARG A 211 1.18 -8.40 -11.47
N GLN A 212 1.90 -7.70 -10.60
CA GLN A 212 3.35 -7.64 -10.65
C GLN A 212 3.94 -8.85 -9.94
N LYS A 213 4.73 -9.65 -10.66
CA LYS A 213 5.61 -10.65 -10.03
C LYS A 213 6.78 -9.90 -9.40
N VAL A 214 6.75 -9.69 -8.10
CA VAL A 214 7.90 -9.13 -7.38
C VAL A 214 8.98 -10.21 -7.34
N GLY A 215 10.00 -10.07 -8.19
CA GLY A 215 11.18 -10.92 -8.17
C GLY A 215 11.98 -10.65 -6.90
N GLY A 216 12.01 -11.63 -5.98
CA GLY A 216 12.68 -11.48 -4.70
C GLY A 216 14.21 -11.39 -4.79
N ASN A 217 14.80 -10.64 -3.87
CA ASN A 217 16.10 -10.96 -3.29
C ASN A 217 16.24 -10.31 -1.90
N ALA A 218 16.74 -11.12 -0.94
CA ALA A 218 17.02 -10.86 0.48
C ALA A 218 15.80 -10.69 1.40
N GLY A 219 15.62 -11.66 2.31
CA GLY A 219 14.38 -11.88 3.05
C GLY A 219 14.39 -11.49 4.52
N VAL A 220 13.18 -11.52 5.08
CA VAL A 220 12.84 -11.90 6.45
C VAL A 220 11.45 -12.52 6.34
N GLY A 221 11.25 -13.69 6.94
CA GLY A 221 10.05 -14.52 6.74
C GLY A 221 8.74 -13.79 6.99
N MET A 222 7.78 -14.01 6.09
CA MET A 222 6.36 -13.92 6.44
C MET A 222 5.63 -14.99 5.62
N ASP A 223 5.33 -16.08 6.32
CA ASP A 223 4.40 -17.12 5.94
C ASP A 223 2.97 -16.54 5.88
N GLY A 224 2.14 -17.05 4.96
CA GLY A 224 0.70 -16.73 4.87
C GLY A 224 0.27 -15.95 3.61
N THR A 225 -0.01 -16.62 2.47
CA THR A 225 -1.30 -17.27 2.08
C THR A 225 -2.35 -16.31 1.51
N HIS A 226 -2.57 -16.39 0.19
CA HIS A 226 -3.89 -16.55 -0.48
C HIS A 226 -3.89 -16.18 -1.98
N GLY A 227 -2.90 -15.43 -2.48
CA GLY A 227 -2.85 -15.05 -3.92
C GLY A 227 -2.10 -16.03 -4.84
N ASP A 228 -1.32 -16.92 -4.25
CA ASP A 228 -0.29 -17.73 -4.89
C ASP A 228 -0.80 -19.15 -5.21
N GLU A 229 -2.03 -19.46 -4.79
CA GLU A 229 -2.68 -20.78 -4.90
C GLU A 229 -3.35 -20.97 -6.28
N ASP A 230 -3.98 -19.93 -6.83
CA ASP A 230 -4.64 -19.98 -8.16
C ASP A 230 -3.64 -20.09 -9.31
N GLU A 231 -2.47 -19.46 -9.21
CA GLU A 231 -1.45 -19.50 -10.28
C GLU A 231 -0.81 -20.88 -10.42
N LEU A 232 -0.58 -21.56 -9.29
CA LEU A 232 -0.06 -22.93 -9.29
C LEU A 232 -1.13 -23.98 -9.59
N MET A 233 -2.42 -23.65 -9.47
CA MET A 233 -3.51 -24.59 -9.72
C MET A 233 -3.56 -25.04 -11.18
N SER A 234 -3.41 -24.08 -12.11
CA SER A 234 -3.39 -24.36 -13.55
C SER A 234 -2.17 -25.21 -13.94
N GLU A 235 -1.00 -24.90 -13.38
CA GLU A 235 0.23 -25.66 -13.63
C GLU A 235 0.18 -27.06 -13.00
N ALA A 236 -0.36 -27.19 -11.79
CA ALA A 236 -0.56 -28.46 -11.11
C ALA A 236 -1.50 -29.39 -11.89
N GLN A 237 -2.59 -28.83 -12.46
CA GLN A 237 -3.53 -29.56 -13.29
C GLN A 237 -2.84 -30.14 -14.53
N GLU A 238 -2.06 -29.33 -15.24
CA GLU A 238 -1.31 -29.76 -16.42
C GLU A 238 -0.29 -30.87 -16.09
N ILE A 239 0.43 -30.74 -14.97
CA ILE A 239 1.42 -31.73 -14.52
C ILE A 239 0.74 -33.06 -14.20
N ILE A 240 -0.39 -33.04 -13.48
CA ILE A 240 -1.10 -34.25 -13.06
C ILE A 240 -1.66 -35.00 -14.28
N ILE A 241 -2.29 -34.28 -15.22
CA ILE A 241 -2.85 -34.86 -16.44
C ILE A 241 -1.74 -35.47 -17.31
N LYS A 242 -0.62 -34.75 -17.48
CA LYS A 242 0.55 -35.27 -18.23
C LYS A 242 1.21 -36.48 -17.56
N ALA A 243 1.26 -36.51 -16.24
CA ALA A 243 1.90 -37.58 -15.49
C ALA A 243 0.99 -38.81 -15.27
N GLY A 244 -0.31 -38.69 -15.49
CA GLY A 244 -1.29 -39.75 -15.27
C GLY A 244 -1.48 -40.16 -13.82
N LYS A 245 -1.00 -39.37 -12.86
CA LYS A 245 -1.12 -39.64 -11.41
C LYS A 245 -1.15 -38.35 -10.59
N ALA A 246 -2.03 -38.30 -9.59
CA ALA A 246 -2.15 -37.16 -8.67
C ALA A 246 -1.60 -37.54 -7.29
N SER A 247 -0.41 -37.07 -6.92
CA SER A 247 0.16 -37.27 -5.59
C SER A 247 0.85 -36.01 -5.05
N THR A 248 0.85 -35.87 -3.72
CA THR A 248 1.50 -34.75 -3.03
C THR A 248 2.98 -34.67 -3.39
N SER A 249 3.68 -35.81 -3.34
CA SER A 249 5.10 -35.93 -3.70
C SER A 249 5.41 -35.54 -5.14
N LEU A 250 4.49 -35.76 -6.09
CA LEU A 250 4.67 -35.36 -7.49
C LEU A 250 4.67 -33.83 -7.61
N LEU A 251 3.67 -33.17 -7.00
CA LEU A 251 3.53 -31.72 -7.04
C LEU A 251 4.68 -31.03 -6.28
N GLN A 252 5.08 -31.56 -5.13
CA GLN A 252 6.23 -31.02 -4.38
C GLN A 252 7.50 -30.96 -5.24
N ARG A 253 7.80 -32.03 -5.98
CA ARG A 253 9.00 -32.10 -6.82
C ARG A 253 8.89 -31.25 -8.09
N ARG A 254 7.70 -31.18 -8.69
CA ARG A 254 7.49 -30.49 -9.97
C ARG A 254 7.30 -28.99 -9.83
N LEU A 255 6.67 -28.54 -8.74
CA LEU A 255 6.38 -27.13 -8.46
C LEU A 255 7.28 -26.54 -7.37
N SER A 256 8.23 -27.33 -6.84
CA SER A 256 9.13 -26.91 -5.75
C SER A 256 8.39 -26.36 -4.52
N ILE A 257 7.21 -26.91 -4.22
CA ILE A 257 6.35 -26.49 -3.10
C ILE A 257 6.45 -27.42 -1.89
N GLY A 258 6.17 -26.88 -0.71
CA GLY A 258 6.08 -27.64 0.54
C GLY A 258 4.87 -28.61 0.59
N TYR A 259 4.92 -29.59 1.50
CA TYR A 259 3.90 -30.65 1.62
C TYR A 259 2.48 -30.12 1.84
N GLY A 260 2.30 -29.18 2.77
CA GLY A 260 0.98 -28.60 3.07
C GLY A 260 0.34 -27.91 1.86
N ARG A 261 1.15 -27.20 1.07
CA ARG A 261 0.68 -26.51 -0.15
C ARG A 261 0.31 -27.51 -1.24
N ALA A 262 1.10 -28.57 -1.42
CA ALA A 262 0.79 -29.64 -2.37
C ALA A 262 -0.49 -30.41 -2.00
N ALA A 263 -0.73 -30.67 -0.70
CA ALA A 263 -1.95 -31.32 -0.23
C ALA A 263 -3.20 -30.46 -0.50
N LYS A 264 -3.12 -29.17 -0.18
CA LYS A 264 -4.22 -28.22 -0.39
C LYS A 264 -4.58 -28.06 -1.87
N ILE A 265 -3.58 -27.99 -2.76
CA ILE A 265 -3.83 -27.95 -4.22
C ILE A 265 -4.56 -29.21 -4.70
N LEU A 266 -4.24 -30.39 -4.16
CA LEU A 266 -4.97 -31.62 -4.52
C LEU A 266 -6.41 -31.58 -4.02
N ASP A 267 -6.67 -31.08 -2.82
CA ASP A 267 -8.03 -30.94 -2.29
C ASP A 267 -8.88 -29.97 -3.14
N MET A 268 -8.27 -28.88 -3.61
CA MET A 268 -8.95 -27.94 -4.53
C MET A 268 -9.21 -28.56 -5.91
N LEU A 269 -8.29 -29.36 -6.43
CA LEU A 269 -8.51 -30.10 -7.69
C LEU A 269 -9.58 -31.18 -7.54
N GLU A 270 -9.75 -31.76 -6.35
CA GLU A 270 -10.84 -32.69 -6.04
C GLU A 270 -12.19 -31.95 -5.99
N GLU A 271 -12.23 -30.78 -5.33
CA GLU A 271 -13.43 -29.93 -5.27
C GLU A 271 -13.85 -29.45 -6.67
N ALA A 272 -12.88 -29.11 -7.52
CA ALA A 272 -13.09 -28.75 -8.91
C ALA A 272 -13.48 -29.95 -9.82
N GLY A 273 -13.48 -31.19 -9.29
CA GLY A 273 -13.85 -32.39 -10.03
C GLY A 273 -12.80 -32.87 -11.03
N VAL A 274 -11.55 -32.42 -10.89
CA VAL A 274 -10.42 -32.83 -11.75
C VAL A 274 -9.84 -34.17 -11.32
N ILE A 275 -9.82 -34.44 -10.01
CA ILE A 275 -9.33 -35.68 -9.42
C ILE A 275 -10.38 -36.28 -8.47
N GLY A 276 -10.32 -37.59 -8.29
CA GLY A 276 -11.18 -38.34 -7.38
C GLY A 276 -10.77 -38.20 -5.91
N PRO A 277 -11.59 -38.73 -4.99
CA PRO A 277 -11.36 -38.61 -3.55
C PRO A 277 -10.07 -39.27 -3.09
N ALA A 278 -9.55 -38.80 -1.96
CA ALA A 278 -8.38 -39.37 -1.33
C ALA A 278 -8.53 -40.89 -1.07
N ASN A 279 -7.60 -41.69 -1.61
CA ASN A 279 -7.56 -43.14 -1.46
C ASN A 279 -6.31 -43.59 -0.69
N GLY A 280 -6.25 -43.23 0.60
CA GLY A 280 -5.12 -43.54 1.48
C GLY A 280 -3.80 -42.94 0.99
N SER A 281 -2.73 -43.73 1.01
CA SER A 281 -1.38 -43.32 0.55
C SER A 281 -1.17 -43.45 -0.97
N LYS A 282 -2.16 -43.96 -1.70
CA LYS A 282 -2.06 -44.14 -3.16
C LYS A 282 -2.39 -42.82 -3.90
N PRO A 283 -1.83 -42.62 -5.11
CA PRO A 283 -2.19 -41.46 -5.94
C PRO A 283 -3.71 -41.41 -6.20
N ARG A 284 -4.28 -40.21 -6.20
CA ARG A 284 -5.70 -39.98 -6.51
C ARG A 284 -5.95 -40.25 -8.01
N GLU A 285 -7.13 -40.78 -8.30
CA GLU A 285 -7.58 -41.05 -9.67
C GLU A 285 -7.87 -39.74 -10.40
N ILE A 286 -7.58 -39.66 -11.69
CA ILE A 286 -7.83 -38.48 -12.51
C ILE A 286 -9.17 -38.67 -13.22
N LEU A 287 -10.09 -37.70 -13.08
CA LEU A 287 -11.45 -37.79 -13.61
C LEU A 287 -11.61 -37.15 -15.00
N LEU A 288 -10.62 -36.38 -15.45
CA LEU A 288 -10.60 -35.73 -16.76
C LEU A 288 -9.68 -36.47 -17.73
N SER A 289 -10.18 -36.82 -18.91
CA SER A 289 -9.36 -37.37 -19.97
C SER A 289 -8.50 -36.28 -20.65
N ARG A 290 -7.39 -36.68 -21.26
CA ARG A 290 -6.46 -35.78 -21.95
C ARG A 290 -7.13 -35.02 -23.11
N GLU A 291 -8.02 -35.68 -23.83
CA GLU A 291 -8.77 -35.09 -24.94
C GLU A 291 -9.81 -34.05 -24.46
N GLU A 292 -10.47 -34.29 -23.32
CA GLU A 292 -11.39 -33.32 -22.72
C GLU A 292 -10.67 -32.07 -22.22
N PHE A 293 -9.46 -32.21 -21.68
CA PHE A 293 -8.63 -31.09 -21.24
C PHE A 293 -8.11 -30.25 -22.41
N GLU A 294 -7.66 -30.89 -23.50
CA GLU A 294 -7.22 -30.19 -24.72
C GLU A 294 -8.40 -29.44 -25.39
N ASN A 295 -9.60 -30.02 -25.36
CA ASN A 295 -10.81 -29.35 -25.82
C ASN A 295 -11.19 -28.14 -24.96
N MET A 296 -11.03 -28.22 -23.62
CA MET A 296 -11.24 -27.08 -22.71
C MET A 296 -10.24 -25.94 -22.91
N GLN A 297 -8.98 -26.23 -23.31
CA GLN A 297 -8.01 -25.17 -23.63
C GLN A 297 -8.29 -24.48 -24.96
N SER A 298 -8.86 -25.20 -25.93
CA SER A 298 -9.17 -24.66 -27.27
C SER A 298 -10.36 -23.71 -27.30
N GLN A 299 -11.31 -23.88 -26.36
CA GLN A 299 -12.44 -22.98 -26.14
C GLN A 299 -12.10 -22.06 -24.97
N GLY A 300 -11.49 -20.91 -25.26
CA GLY A 300 -11.02 -19.95 -24.25
C GLY A 300 -12.02 -19.76 -23.09
N MET A 301 -11.48 -19.73 -21.86
CA MET A 301 -12.19 -19.64 -20.58
C MET A 301 -13.43 -18.75 -20.63
N SER A 302 -14.60 -19.37 -20.82
CA SER A 302 -15.90 -18.74 -20.68
C SER A 302 -16.98 -19.81 -20.61
N GLY A 303 -17.22 -20.31 -19.39
CA GLY A 303 -18.43 -21.05 -19.03
C GLY A 303 -18.17 -22.51 -18.68
N LEU A 304 -18.10 -22.81 -17.38
CA LEU A 304 -18.34 -24.18 -16.92
C LEU A 304 -19.86 -24.45 -16.97
N PRO A 305 -20.34 -25.48 -17.69
CA PRO A 305 -21.57 -26.16 -17.32
C PRO A 305 -21.25 -27.13 -16.18
N VAL A 306 -21.88 -26.91 -15.04
CA VAL A 306 -21.82 -27.80 -13.87
C VAL A 306 -22.44 -29.16 -14.25
N HIS A 307 -21.60 -30.16 -14.56
CA HIS A 307 -22.06 -31.53 -14.68
C HIS A 307 -22.49 -32.06 -13.29
N ARG A 308 -23.71 -32.59 -13.20
CA ARG A 308 -24.23 -33.18 -11.96
C ARG A 308 -23.47 -34.46 -11.64
N ARG A 309 -22.98 -34.57 -10.41
CA ARG A 309 -22.24 -35.72 -9.83
C ARG A 309 -22.89 -37.11 -10.04
N SER A 310 -24.16 -37.19 -10.45
CA SER A 310 -24.88 -38.46 -10.62
C SER A 310 -24.64 -39.16 -11.96
N GLU A 311 -24.01 -38.51 -12.94
CA GLU A 311 -23.94 -39.01 -14.33
C GLU A 311 -22.51 -39.32 -14.84
N ALA A 312 -21.48 -39.15 -14.01
CA ALA A 312 -20.10 -39.45 -14.40
C ALA A 312 -19.84 -40.97 -14.30
N GLN A 313 -19.61 -41.62 -15.44
CA GLN A 313 -19.08 -42.99 -15.53
C GLN A 313 -17.76 -42.97 -16.29
N ALA A 314 -16.75 -43.66 -15.75
CA ALA A 314 -15.44 -43.78 -16.39
C ALA A 314 -15.53 -44.58 -17.71
N PRO A 315 -14.81 -44.19 -18.78
CA PRO A 315 -14.72 -45.00 -19.98
C PRO A 315 -13.92 -46.30 -19.73
N GLY A 316 -14.36 -47.38 -20.36
CA GLY A 316 -14.00 -48.76 -19.99
C GLY A 316 -12.58 -49.24 -20.33
N SER A 317 -11.76 -48.47 -21.03
CA SER A 317 -10.33 -48.77 -21.23
C SER A 317 -9.60 -47.54 -21.79
N TYR A 318 -8.35 -47.35 -21.37
CA TYR A 318 -7.49 -46.23 -21.80
C TYR A 318 -6.49 -46.59 -22.91
N LEU A 319 -6.50 -47.84 -23.39
CA LEU A 319 -5.55 -48.33 -24.39
C LEU A 319 -6.34 -49.10 -25.46
N GLY A 320 -6.27 -48.61 -26.70
CA GLY A 320 -6.77 -49.31 -27.87
C GLY A 320 -5.81 -50.45 -28.26
N ASP A 321 -6.39 -51.55 -28.71
CA ASP A 321 -5.69 -52.72 -29.22
C ASP A 321 -4.75 -52.36 -30.38
N ASP A 322 -3.45 -52.58 -30.21
CA ASP A 322 -2.52 -52.77 -31.32
C ASP A 322 -1.78 -54.09 -31.08
N GLU A 323 -2.22 -55.13 -31.79
CA GLU A 323 -1.53 -56.40 -31.91
C GLU A 323 -0.28 -56.21 -32.78
N GLY A 324 0.91 -56.51 -32.24
CA GLY A 324 2.15 -56.36 -33.00
C GLY A 324 3.43 -56.81 -32.31
N ASP A 325 3.50 -58.11 -32.03
CA ASP A 325 4.65 -59.01 -32.12
C ASP A 325 6.04 -58.70 -31.48
N ASP A 326 6.49 -59.75 -30.78
CA ASP A 326 7.83 -60.21 -30.40
C ASP A 326 8.71 -59.44 -29.39
N GLY A 327 9.22 -60.22 -28.43
CA GLY A 327 10.34 -59.81 -27.60
C GLY A 327 10.42 -60.41 -26.20
N THR A 328 10.07 -61.69 -26.02
CA THR A 328 10.32 -62.42 -24.77
C THR A 328 11.77 -62.24 -24.27
N LEU A 329 11.95 -61.95 -22.97
CA LEU A 329 13.05 -62.46 -22.16
C LEU A 329 12.66 -62.45 -20.68
N ALA A 330 12.39 -63.65 -20.17
CA ALA A 330 12.27 -63.93 -18.75
C ALA A 330 13.66 -63.89 -18.09
N PHE A 331 13.73 -63.41 -16.85
CA PHE A 331 14.70 -63.94 -15.90
C PHE A 331 14.08 -64.05 -14.51
N SER A 332 14.22 -65.25 -13.97
CA SER A 332 13.79 -65.79 -12.69
C SER A 332 14.88 -65.65 -11.63
N GLY A 333 14.46 -65.67 -10.36
CA GLY A 333 15.29 -65.97 -9.17
C GLY A 333 15.95 -64.75 -8.54
N ASP A 334 16.02 -64.57 -7.22
CA ASP A 334 15.70 -65.47 -6.10
C ASP A 334 15.38 -64.61 -4.86
N GLU A 335 14.57 -65.19 -3.98
CA GLU A 335 14.34 -64.72 -2.60
C GLU A 335 15.57 -65.04 -1.75
N GLU A 336 16.11 -64.04 -1.04
CA GLU A 336 16.91 -64.29 0.17
C GLU A 336 16.41 -63.37 1.30
N GLU A 337 15.91 -64.02 2.36
CA GLU A 337 15.74 -63.48 3.69
C GLU A 337 17.10 -63.15 4.31
N ILE A 338 17.24 -61.98 4.95
CA ILE A 338 18.22 -61.77 6.02
C ILE A 338 17.51 -61.06 7.18
N GLU A 339 17.55 -61.72 8.33
CA GLU A 339 17.04 -61.30 9.64
C GLU A 339 17.89 -60.19 10.30
N GLU A 340 17.21 -59.50 11.22
CA GLU A 340 17.65 -58.67 12.35
C GLU A 340 19.15 -58.38 12.57
N GLU A 341 19.49 -57.09 12.65
CA GLU A 341 20.42 -56.60 13.69
C GLU A 341 19.87 -55.33 14.36
N THR A 342 19.56 -55.47 15.65
CA THR A 342 19.37 -54.38 16.61
C THR A 342 20.71 -53.71 16.92
N ALA A 343 20.79 -52.39 16.76
CA ALA A 343 21.85 -51.57 17.34
C ALA A 343 21.24 -50.35 18.04
N VAL A 344 21.50 -50.29 19.34
CA VAL A 344 21.25 -49.22 20.31
C VAL A 344 22.40 -48.20 20.22
N GLU A 345 22.23 -47.02 20.84
CA GLU A 345 23.18 -45.90 21.06
C GLU A 345 23.12 -44.80 19.98
N ASP A 346 23.05 -43.50 20.24
CA ASP A 346 23.14 -42.70 21.47
C ASP A 346 22.49 -41.33 21.21
N THR A 347 21.58 -40.88 22.07
CA THR A 347 21.22 -39.46 22.20
C THR A 347 21.92 -38.92 23.45
N PRO A 348 22.84 -37.95 23.36
CA PRO A 348 23.42 -37.37 24.55
C PRO A 348 22.43 -36.43 25.23
N ASP A 349 22.07 -36.84 26.44
CA ASP A 349 21.53 -36.04 27.53
C ASP A 349 22.50 -34.88 27.84
N PHE A 350 22.00 -33.65 27.89
CA PHE A 350 22.71 -32.52 28.48
C PHE A 350 21.81 -31.89 29.54
N LEU A 351 22.13 -32.18 30.79
CA LEU A 351 21.63 -31.54 32.00
C LEU A 351 22.83 -31.14 32.87
N LEU A 352 22.56 -30.11 33.69
CA LEU A 352 23.34 -29.51 34.80
C LEU A 352 24.08 -28.22 34.40
N GLU A 353 23.53 -27.04 34.74
CA GLU A 353 23.65 -26.29 36.02
C GLU A 353 24.88 -25.33 35.95
N ASP A 354 24.92 -24.11 36.46
CA ASP A 354 24.07 -23.22 37.26
C ASP A 354 24.72 -21.81 37.22
N ASP A 355 23.97 -20.75 37.54
CA ASP A 355 24.36 -19.52 38.25
C ASP A 355 23.38 -18.36 37.95
N GLY A 356 22.50 -18.07 38.93
CA GLY A 356 21.35 -17.13 38.90
C GLY A 356 21.67 -15.62 38.96
N PRO A 357 20.87 -14.75 39.63
CA PRO A 357 19.77 -15.01 40.56
C PRO A 357 18.40 -14.36 40.19
N ASP A 358 17.44 -14.69 41.05
CA ASP A 358 16.00 -14.44 41.07
C ASP A 358 15.55 -12.97 40.97
N ASP A 359 14.49 -12.74 40.18
CA ASP A 359 13.57 -11.62 40.36
C ASP A 359 12.15 -12.18 40.54
N GLU A 360 11.65 -12.08 41.77
CA GLU A 360 10.28 -12.44 42.16
C GLU A 360 9.27 -11.50 41.49
N VAL A 361 8.33 -12.09 40.76
CA VAL A 361 7.11 -11.45 40.29
C VAL A 361 6.10 -11.48 41.43
N GLN A 362 5.74 -10.33 41.99
CA GLN A 362 4.60 -10.22 42.90
C GLN A 362 3.40 -9.61 42.18
N ASP A 363 2.33 -10.39 42.17
CA ASP A 363 0.97 -10.02 41.81
C ASP A 363 0.41 -9.01 42.82
N GLU A 364 -0.04 -7.84 42.36
CA GLU A 364 -0.86 -6.92 43.15
C GLU A 364 -2.13 -6.54 42.36
N GLU A 365 -3.19 -7.33 42.51
CA GLU A 365 -4.57 -6.83 42.40
C GLU A 365 -5.39 -7.33 43.58
N GLY A 366 -5.65 -6.43 44.52
CA GLY A 366 -6.59 -6.63 45.61
C GLY A 366 -6.22 -5.84 46.83
N ILE A 367 -6.77 -4.64 46.97
CA ILE A 367 -7.43 -4.10 48.18
C ILE A 367 -8.11 -2.79 47.77
N LEU A 368 -9.37 -2.96 47.39
CA LEU A 368 -10.39 -1.91 47.30
C LEU A 368 -11.17 -2.02 48.61
N ASP A 369 -10.71 -1.33 49.65
CA ASP A 369 -11.50 -0.93 50.83
C ASP A 369 -10.55 -0.27 51.84
N ASP A 370 -10.52 1.06 51.87
CA ASP A 370 -10.32 1.89 53.09
C ASP A 370 -10.11 3.39 52.80
N ILE A 371 -10.93 3.99 51.93
CA ILE A 371 -11.11 5.46 51.91
C ILE A 371 -12.60 5.78 52.04
N ARG A 372 -13.19 5.26 53.12
CA ARG A 372 -14.41 5.79 53.76
C ARG A 372 -14.14 6.01 55.24
N SER A 373 -13.28 6.96 55.57
CA SER A 373 -13.47 7.71 56.81
C SER A 373 -12.76 9.06 56.73
N GLY A 374 -13.56 10.12 56.63
CA GLY A 374 -13.05 11.46 56.84
C GLY A 374 -12.61 11.63 58.29
N LYS A 375 -11.42 12.21 58.47
CA LYS A 375 -11.08 13.07 59.61
C LYS A 375 -9.82 13.87 59.34
N THR A 376 -10.02 15.19 59.42
CA THR A 376 -9.08 16.29 59.60
C THR A 376 -7.95 16.04 60.59
N ALA A 377 -6.73 16.52 60.27
CA ALA A 377 -6.10 17.69 60.92
C ALA A 377 -4.55 17.67 60.85
N GLY A 378 -3.95 18.81 60.49
CA GLY A 378 -2.85 19.40 61.29
C GLY A 378 -1.40 19.26 60.80
N ASN A 379 -0.96 20.26 60.04
CA ASN A 379 0.25 21.09 60.24
C ASN A 379 1.61 20.46 60.62
N ASN A 380 2.62 20.64 59.75
CA ASN A 380 3.63 21.72 59.82
C ASN A 380 4.84 21.35 58.94
N TYR A 381 5.31 22.26 58.07
CA TYR A 381 6.71 22.69 57.96
C TYR A 381 6.83 23.88 56.96
N VAL A 382 6.97 25.07 57.57
CA VAL A 382 7.78 26.27 57.26
C VAL A 382 8.03 26.69 55.79
N GLU A 383 7.56 27.90 55.51
CA GLU A 383 7.76 28.77 54.34
C GLU A 383 9.09 29.53 54.40
N GLU A 384 9.67 29.85 53.23
CA GLU A 384 10.58 30.98 53.01
C GLU A 384 9.89 31.97 52.04
N GLU A 385 9.74 33.23 52.50
CA GLU A 385 9.36 34.46 51.77
C GLU A 385 10.50 34.86 50.80
N GLU A 386 10.43 35.70 49.76
CA GLU A 386 9.66 36.90 49.35
C GLU A 386 9.58 36.83 47.78
N ASP A 387 8.69 37.45 47.01
CA ASP A 387 8.41 38.87 46.84
C ASP A 387 7.11 39.04 46.03
N THR A 388 6.35 40.09 46.35
CA THR A 388 5.08 40.45 45.70
C THR A 388 5.27 41.74 44.91
N GLU A 389 4.80 41.77 43.66
CA GLU A 389 4.51 43.00 42.93
C GLU A 389 3.01 43.05 42.62
N GLU A 390 2.35 44.07 43.17
CA GLU A 390 0.95 44.42 42.95
C GLU A 390 0.73 44.94 41.52
N VAL A 391 -0.37 44.52 40.89
CA VAL A 391 -0.90 45.15 39.68
C VAL A 391 -2.31 45.65 40.00
N GLU A 392 -2.51 46.95 39.90
CA GLU A 392 -3.76 47.67 40.16
C GLU A 392 -4.90 47.18 39.25
N GLU A 393 -6.05 46.86 39.86
CA GLU A 393 -7.33 46.66 39.19
C GLU A 393 -7.90 48.02 38.74
N VAL A 394 -8.23 48.13 37.45
CA VAL A 394 -8.93 49.28 36.88
C VAL A 394 -10.43 49.06 36.97
N GLU A 395 -11.12 49.99 37.63
CA GLU A 395 -12.57 50.05 37.80
C GLU A 395 -13.32 50.04 36.45
N THR A 396 -14.33 49.18 36.37
CA THR A 396 -15.38 49.16 35.35
C THR A 396 -16.37 50.29 35.60
N VAL A 397 -16.52 51.21 34.65
CA VAL A 397 -17.61 52.19 34.62
C VAL A 397 -18.71 51.70 33.70
N GLU A 398 -19.91 51.58 34.26
CA GLU A 398 -21.18 51.30 33.57
C GLU A 398 -21.57 52.52 32.70
N GLU A 399 -21.81 52.33 31.41
CA GLU A 399 -22.44 53.33 30.54
C GLU A 399 -23.95 53.04 30.45
N GLU A 400 -24.76 54.00 30.91
CA GLU A 400 -26.21 54.06 30.72
C GLU A 400 -26.54 54.53 29.29
N ASP A 401 -27.40 53.77 28.62
CA ASP A 401 -28.03 54.08 27.33
C ASP A 401 -28.97 55.29 27.46
N ASP A 402 -28.80 56.31 26.63
CA ASP A 402 -29.87 57.27 26.34
C ASP A 402 -29.80 57.83 24.90
N ASP A 403 -30.97 57.92 24.30
CA ASP A 403 -31.30 58.13 22.88
C ASP A 403 -30.66 59.34 22.17
N LYS A 404 -30.23 59.14 20.91
CA LYS A 404 -30.64 59.93 19.71
C LYS A 404 -29.84 59.60 18.45
N ILE A 405 -30.52 59.04 17.44
CA ILE A 405 -30.04 58.92 16.06
C ILE A 405 -30.33 60.24 15.32
N PRO A 406 -29.36 60.92 14.69
CA PRO A 406 -29.64 61.94 13.69
C PRO A 406 -29.61 61.34 12.26
N ASP A 407 -30.64 61.66 11.50
CA ASP A 407 -30.83 61.39 10.07
C ASP A 407 -29.65 61.94 9.23
N VAL A 408 -29.04 61.10 8.39
CA VAL A 408 -28.04 61.50 7.38
C VAL A 408 -28.67 61.39 5.97
N PRO A 409 -28.64 62.46 5.15
CA PRO A 409 -29.28 62.45 3.84
C PRO A 409 -28.51 61.61 2.81
N LYS A 410 -29.26 60.90 1.96
CA LYS A 410 -28.76 60.12 0.81
C LYS A 410 -28.15 61.04 -0.26
N GLU A 411 -26.87 60.83 -0.59
CA GLU A 411 -26.24 61.38 -1.78
C GLU A 411 -26.32 60.39 -2.97
N ASP A 412 -26.68 60.92 -4.14
CA ASP A 412 -26.76 60.19 -5.41
C ASP A 412 -25.36 59.80 -5.94
N PRO A 413 -25.23 58.66 -6.66
CA PRO A 413 -23.93 58.15 -7.09
C PRO A 413 -23.36 58.93 -8.29
N ALA A 414 -22.13 59.41 -8.14
CA ALA A 414 -21.33 60.01 -9.21
C ALA A 414 -20.94 58.99 -10.32
N PRO A 415 -20.81 59.43 -11.59
CA PRO A 415 -20.63 58.52 -12.72
C PRO A 415 -19.22 57.91 -12.82
N LYS A 416 -19.17 56.61 -13.12
CA LYS A 416 -17.96 55.79 -13.29
C LYS A 416 -17.08 56.30 -14.45
N SER A 417 -15.83 56.70 -14.16
CA SER A 417 -14.80 56.97 -15.15
C SER A 417 -14.17 55.66 -15.66
N LYS A 418 -14.21 55.43 -16.98
CA LYS A 418 -13.53 54.31 -17.64
C LYS A 418 -12.00 54.45 -17.57
N PRO A 419 -11.21 53.36 -17.39
CA PRO A 419 -9.76 53.43 -17.48
C PRO A 419 -9.32 53.60 -18.96
N LYS A 420 -8.36 54.51 -19.20
CA LYS A 420 -7.71 54.71 -20.50
C LYS A 420 -6.78 53.54 -20.85
N PRO A 421 -6.66 53.14 -22.13
CA PRO A 421 -5.69 52.13 -22.55
C PRO A 421 -4.26 52.69 -22.48
N ARG A 422 -3.32 51.91 -21.95
CA ARG A 422 -1.88 52.20 -22.06
C ARG A 422 -1.44 51.96 -23.50
N ALA A 423 -0.87 52.99 -24.12
CA ALA A 423 -0.23 52.91 -25.43
C ALA A 423 1.14 52.23 -25.30
N PHE A 424 1.46 51.43 -26.32
CA PHE A 424 2.78 50.90 -26.60
C PHE A 424 3.72 52.07 -26.94
N GLU A 425 4.90 52.11 -26.32
CA GLU A 425 6.05 52.85 -26.82
C GLU A 425 7.05 51.80 -27.32
N GLU A 426 7.13 51.68 -28.64
CA GLU A 426 8.30 51.20 -29.37
C GLU A 426 9.33 52.33 -29.37
N GLU A 427 10.50 52.12 -28.77
CA GLU A 427 11.72 52.78 -29.21
C GLU A 427 12.88 51.78 -29.24
N ASP A 428 13.62 51.90 -30.33
CA ASP A 428 14.59 51.00 -30.93
C ASP A 428 15.95 50.90 -30.23
N GLU A 429 16.58 49.75 -30.47
CA GLU A 429 18.00 49.50 -30.76
C GLU A 429 19.12 50.09 -29.87
N GLY A 430 19.95 49.19 -29.32
CA GLY A 430 21.27 49.57 -28.83
C GLY A 430 22.08 48.41 -28.26
N MET A 431 22.86 47.75 -29.13
CA MET A 431 23.95 46.80 -28.83
C MET A 431 24.68 47.06 -27.50
N PHE A 432 25.02 46.02 -26.74
CA PHE A 432 26.35 45.90 -26.12
C PHE A 432 26.74 44.44 -25.82
N PHE A 433 27.88 44.05 -26.38
CA PHE A 433 28.60 42.79 -26.15
C PHE A 433 29.53 42.89 -24.94
N SER A 434 29.86 41.71 -24.37
CA SER A 434 31.00 41.37 -23.48
C SER A 434 30.90 41.84 -22.02
N ARG A 435 31.26 41.03 -21.01
CA ARG A 435 32.40 40.10 -20.93
C ARG A 435 32.13 38.94 -19.97
#